data_AF-A0A9D2JXG3-F1
#
_entry.id   AF-A0A9D2JXG3-F1
#
_cell.length_a   1.000
_cell.length_b   1.000
_cell.length_c   1.000
_cell.angle_alpha   90.00
_cell.angle_beta   90.00
_cell.angle_gamma   90.00
#
_symmetry.space_group_name_H-M   'P 1'
#
loop_
_entity.id
_entity.type
_entity.pdbx_description
1 polymer ?
#
loop_
_entity_poly.entity_id
_entity_poly.type
_entity_poly.pdbx_seq_one_letter_code
_entity_poly.pdbx_strand_id
1 'polypeptide(L)'
;MDLSLKKLTTNITFRERANEKGLFLKRMGTLLQEGYSMKDALIFLSKIEKGPSINWIQSIQEGMLLGNSFHLELEKLGFPTKVCAQIYFASHYGNYGQTIMRCGDQLLKELEHKKKLKSLLTYPLLLILFLLGMLLMMRFLILPHMEELFASFDTTTEIYSNWIVRFIYYSPQIILGSLCLIILGVFGLQNKLKKGTVIEGITFFINQPFLGSYLKDYWTSFFFQEWGELLKNGCSFQEAILIMRKEGASKLLQETGDLLSEQMQLGKSISESLITLPFFHEEAIIVVTHGESLGKLSTEMLVYAAYCENELTNKIEKLMSKIQPVIFAFIALMIISIYASLMLPIFSLMEGI
;
A
#
# COMPACT_ATOMS: atom_id res chain seq x y z
N MET A 1 27.88 1.14 -15.32
CA MET A 1 27.49 -0.16 -14.74
C MET A 1 27.09 -0.06 -13.26
N ASP A 2 27.08 1.14 -12.64
CA ASP A 2 26.81 1.31 -11.19
C ASP A 2 25.36 1.67 -10.81
N LEU A 3 24.53 2.15 -11.74
CA LEU A 3 23.17 2.62 -11.43
C LEU A 3 22.15 1.47 -11.23
N SER A 4 22.38 0.31 -11.85
CA SER A 4 21.55 -0.89 -11.68
C SER A 4 21.88 -1.63 -10.37
N LEU A 5 23.17 -1.74 -10.02
CA LEU A 5 23.64 -2.35 -8.77
C LEU A 5 23.18 -1.55 -7.54
N LYS A 6 23.23 -0.22 -7.58
CA LYS A 6 22.76 0.65 -6.48
C LYS A 6 21.25 0.55 -6.23
N LYS A 7 20.43 0.31 -7.28
CA LYS A 7 18.98 0.09 -7.18
C LYS A 7 18.62 -1.33 -6.71
N LEU A 8 19.46 -2.32 -7.02
CA LEU A 8 19.32 -3.68 -6.50
C LEU A 8 19.68 -3.74 -5.01
N THR A 9 20.78 -3.09 -4.59
CA THR A 9 21.20 -3.05 -3.17
C THR A 9 20.27 -2.23 -2.28
N THR A 10 19.68 -1.13 -2.78
CA THR A 10 18.66 -0.36 -2.03
C THR A 10 17.36 -1.14 -1.83
N ASN A 11 16.92 -1.91 -2.83
CA ASN A 11 15.74 -2.77 -2.70
C ASN A 11 15.97 -4.00 -1.82
N ILE A 12 17.19 -4.54 -1.79
CA ILE A 12 17.58 -5.63 -0.87
C ILE A 12 17.63 -5.10 0.57
N THR A 13 18.30 -3.97 0.82
CA THR A 13 18.39 -3.35 2.16
C THR A 13 17.04 -2.87 2.69
N PHE A 14 16.14 -2.35 1.86
CA PHE A 14 14.78 -1.98 2.31
C PHE A 14 13.94 -3.21 2.67
N ARG A 15 14.08 -4.31 1.91
CA ARG A 15 13.34 -5.58 2.14
C ARG A 15 13.84 -6.33 3.38
N GLU A 16 15.15 -6.34 3.61
CA GLU A 16 15.76 -6.87 4.83
C GLU A 16 15.29 -6.06 6.04
N ARG A 17 15.37 -4.73 5.97
CA ARG A 17 14.90 -3.84 7.04
C ARG A 17 13.42 -4.02 7.39
N ALA A 18 12.54 -4.19 6.42
CA ALA A 18 11.12 -4.38 6.72
C ALA A 18 10.84 -5.73 7.40
N ASN A 19 11.52 -6.80 6.94
CA ASN A 19 11.44 -8.13 7.56
C ASN A 19 11.98 -8.11 9.00
N GLU A 20 13.08 -7.40 9.21
CA GLU A 20 13.67 -7.19 10.52
C GLU A 20 12.76 -6.37 11.44
N LYS A 21 12.05 -5.35 10.94
CA LYS A 21 11.05 -4.58 11.72
C LYS A 21 9.92 -5.48 12.23
N GLY A 22 9.36 -6.32 11.35
CA GLY A 22 8.29 -7.26 11.73
C GLY A 22 8.77 -8.29 12.76
N LEU A 23 9.95 -8.89 12.52
CA LEU A 23 10.55 -9.84 13.46
C LEU A 23 10.90 -9.20 14.82
N PHE A 24 11.44 -7.99 14.80
CA PHE A 24 11.77 -7.23 16.00
C PHE A 24 10.52 -7.01 16.87
N LEU A 25 9.43 -6.49 16.28
CA LEU A 25 8.18 -6.29 17.02
C LEU A 25 7.58 -7.61 17.49
N LYS A 26 7.59 -8.65 16.66
CA LYS A 26 7.09 -9.97 17.07
C LYS A 26 7.83 -10.50 18.31
N ARG A 27 9.17 -10.47 18.28
CA ARG A 27 10.03 -10.92 19.39
C ARG A 27 9.86 -10.05 20.63
N MET A 28 9.82 -8.74 20.48
CA MET A 28 9.52 -7.80 21.57
C MET A 28 8.17 -8.13 22.22
N GLY A 29 7.13 -8.30 21.41
CA GLY A 29 5.79 -8.63 21.89
C GLY A 29 5.76 -9.98 22.61
N THR A 30 6.43 -11.00 22.10
CA THR A 30 6.58 -12.31 22.76
C THR A 30 7.23 -12.15 24.14
N LEU A 31 8.36 -11.45 24.26
CA LEU A 31 9.02 -11.25 25.56
C LEU A 31 8.12 -10.53 26.56
N LEU A 32 7.39 -9.50 26.11
CA LEU A 32 6.43 -8.79 26.95
C LEU A 32 5.27 -9.68 27.40
N GLN A 33 4.80 -10.59 26.55
CA GLN A 33 3.77 -11.58 26.91
C GLN A 33 4.29 -12.63 27.91
N GLU A 34 5.57 -12.98 27.83
CA GLU A 34 6.26 -13.83 28.82
C GLU A 34 6.61 -13.08 30.13
N GLY A 35 6.17 -11.83 30.28
CA GLY A 35 6.29 -11.05 31.52
C GLY A 35 7.58 -10.24 31.66
N TYR A 36 8.41 -10.14 30.62
CA TYR A 36 9.57 -9.25 30.64
C TYR A 36 9.11 -7.78 30.70
N SER A 37 9.84 -6.95 31.45
CA SER A 37 9.65 -5.50 31.35
C SER A 37 10.14 -5.01 29.98
N MET A 38 9.63 -3.85 29.52
CA MET A 38 10.06 -3.24 28.26
C MET A 38 11.58 -3.03 28.20
N LYS A 39 12.17 -2.63 29.32
CA LYS A 39 13.61 -2.44 29.46
C LYS A 39 14.36 -3.76 29.35
N ASP A 40 13.91 -4.79 30.07
CA ASP A 40 14.58 -6.11 30.08
C ASP A 40 14.46 -6.80 28.73
N ALA A 41 13.31 -6.67 28.05
CA ALA A 41 13.12 -7.17 26.69
C ALA A 41 14.11 -6.52 25.71
N LEU A 42 14.29 -5.19 25.76
CA LEU A 42 15.27 -4.49 24.92
C LEU A 42 16.71 -4.92 25.22
N ILE A 43 17.07 -5.08 26.50
CA ILE A 43 18.41 -5.56 26.91
C ILE A 43 18.64 -7.01 26.47
N PHE A 44 17.61 -7.85 26.51
CA PHE A 44 17.71 -9.22 26.05
C PHE A 44 17.87 -9.28 24.53
N LEU A 45 17.05 -8.53 23.78
CA LEU A 45 17.17 -8.48 22.33
C LEU A 45 18.49 -7.87 21.87
N SER A 46 19.07 -6.90 22.58
CA SER A 46 20.38 -6.33 22.18
C SER A 46 21.51 -7.36 22.20
N LYS A 47 21.37 -8.46 22.96
CA LYS A 47 22.35 -9.55 23.03
C LYS A 47 22.16 -10.61 21.95
N ILE A 48 20.98 -10.72 21.36
CA ILE A 48 20.59 -11.82 20.46
C ILE A 48 20.40 -11.35 19.02
N GLU A 49 19.87 -10.14 18.85
CA GLU A 49 19.63 -9.55 17.53
C GLU A 49 20.95 -9.30 16.80
N LYS A 50 20.92 -9.46 15.47
CA LYS A 50 22.03 -9.15 14.57
C LYS A 50 21.53 -8.17 13.51
N GLY A 51 22.44 -7.42 12.90
CA GLY A 51 22.10 -6.49 11.83
C GLY A 51 21.54 -5.15 12.34
N PRO A 52 20.68 -4.46 11.58
CA PRO A 52 20.26 -3.09 11.87
C PRO A 52 19.34 -2.96 13.09
N SER A 53 18.74 -4.06 13.55
CA SER A 53 17.94 -4.11 14.79
C SER A 53 18.73 -3.66 16.02
N ILE A 54 20.06 -3.89 16.05
CA ILE A 54 20.91 -3.44 17.16
C ILE A 54 20.88 -1.91 17.30
N ASN A 55 21.01 -1.21 16.17
CA ASN A 55 20.98 0.25 16.15
C ASN A 55 19.61 0.78 16.59
N TRP A 56 18.52 0.11 16.20
CA TRP A 56 17.17 0.46 16.64
C TRP A 56 17.03 0.32 18.15
N ILE A 57 17.48 -0.80 18.71
CA ILE A 57 17.40 -1.06 20.15
C ILE A 57 18.17 0.02 20.92
N GLN A 58 19.38 0.36 20.46
CA GLN A 58 20.17 1.42 21.10
C GLN A 58 19.46 2.78 21.05
N SER A 59 18.99 3.22 19.87
CA SER A 59 18.26 4.48 19.73
C SER A 59 16.98 4.52 20.56
N ILE A 60 16.23 3.41 20.62
CA ILE A 60 15.03 3.28 21.44
C ILE A 60 15.38 3.37 22.92
N GLN A 61 16.41 2.67 23.38
CA GLN A 61 16.85 2.73 24.78
C GLN A 61 17.27 4.14 25.18
N GLU A 62 18.06 4.82 24.36
CA GLU A 62 18.48 6.21 24.58
C GLU A 62 17.27 7.16 24.62
N GLY A 63 16.36 7.06 23.65
CA GLY A 63 15.16 7.89 23.61
C GLY A 63 14.20 7.65 24.79
N MET A 64 14.04 6.39 25.20
CA MET A 64 13.21 6.05 26.36
C MET A 64 13.84 6.50 27.69
N LEU A 65 15.16 6.52 27.81
CA LEU A 65 15.86 7.10 28.97
C LEU A 65 15.61 8.60 29.09
N LEU A 66 15.38 9.29 27.97
CA LEU A 66 14.99 10.71 27.93
C LEU A 66 13.49 10.94 28.21
N GLY A 67 12.72 9.88 28.46
CA GLY A 67 11.28 9.95 28.76
C GLY A 67 10.38 9.88 27.53
N ASN A 68 10.91 9.64 26.33
CA ASN A 68 10.07 9.47 25.14
C ASN A 68 9.31 8.14 25.20
N SER A 69 8.09 8.14 24.66
CA SER A 69 7.30 6.92 24.51
C SER A 69 7.87 6.04 23.38
N PHE A 70 7.79 4.72 23.54
CA PHE A 70 8.33 3.76 22.57
C PHE A 70 7.78 3.95 21.15
N HIS A 71 6.49 4.27 20.98
CA HIS A 71 5.91 4.47 19.65
C HIS A 71 6.52 5.67 18.90
N LEU A 72 6.93 6.72 19.62
CA LEU A 72 7.61 7.88 19.03
C LEU A 72 9.02 7.51 18.55
N GLU A 73 9.73 6.69 19.32
CA GLU A 73 11.06 6.21 18.90
C GLU A 73 10.96 5.28 17.68
N LEU A 74 9.94 4.43 17.62
CA LEU A 74 9.66 3.63 16.41
C LEU A 74 9.35 4.52 15.19
N GLU A 75 8.59 5.61 15.37
CA GLU A 75 8.28 6.53 14.28
C GLU A 75 9.55 7.21 13.74
N LYS A 76 10.47 7.65 14.61
CA LYS A 76 11.78 8.22 14.20
C LYS A 76 12.63 7.22 13.40
N LEU A 77 12.52 5.92 13.71
CA LEU A 77 13.19 4.84 13.00
C LEU A 77 12.46 4.40 11.71
N GLY A 78 11.40 5.12 11.33
CA GLY A 78 10.62 4.91 10.12
C GLY A 78 9.76 3.65 10.15
N PHE A 79 9.33 3.20 11.33
CA PHE A 79 8.27 2.18 11.40
C PHE A 79 6.95 2.75 10.84
N PRO A 80 6.07 1.92 10.27
CA PRO A 80 4.84 2.41 9.67
C PRO A 80 3.95 3.15 10.68
N THR A 81 3.40 4.30 10.29
CA THR A 81 2.57 5.15 11.17
C THR A 81 1.39 4.40 11.78
N LYS A 82 0.77 3.46 11.05
CA LYS A 82 -0.29 2.58 11.58
C LYS A 82 0.20 1.79 12.80
N VAL A 83 1.35 1.14 12.70
CA VAL A 83 1.93 0.35 13.79
C VAL A 83 2.24 1.23 15.00
N CYS A 84 2.84 2.41 14.79
CA CYS A 84 3.09 3.35 15.87
C CYS A 84 1.78 3.80 16.55
N ALA A 85 0.72 4.02 15.77
CA ALA A 85 -0.59 4.39 16.30
C ALA A 85 -1.27 3.26 17.09
N GLN A 86 -1.14 1.99 16.66
CA GLN A 86 -1.66 0.84 17.43
C GLN A 86 -0.93 0.67 18.77
N ILE A 87 0.41 0.81 18.75
CA ILE A 87 1.22 0.76 19.97
C ILE A 87 0.90 1.94 20.89
N TYR A 88 0.64 3.13 20.32
CA TYR A 88 0.17 4.28 21.08
C TYR A 88 -1.14 3.98 21.81
N PHE A 89 -2.16 3.45 21.12
CA PHE A 89 -3.41 3.07 21.79
C PHE A 89 -3.18 2.02 22.88
N ALA A 90 -2.38 0.99 22.59
CA ALA A 90 -2.05 -0.07 23.55
C ALA A 90 -1.36 0.45 24.82
N SER A 91 -0.65 1.58 24.75
CA SER A 91 -0.06 2.22 25.93
C SER A 91 -1.09 2.78 26.91
N HIS A 92 -2.34 3.03 26.48
CA HIS A 92 -3.42 3.54 27.33
C HIS A 92 -4.33 2.43 27.90
N TYR A 93 -4.46 1.27 27.24
CA TYR A 93 -5.32 0.17 27.71
C TYR A 93 -4.58 -1.09 28.22
N GLY A 94 -3.25 -1.05 28.28
CA GLY A 94 -2.46 -2.03 29.03
C GLY A 94 -2.15 -3.35 28.32
N ASN A 95 -2.73 -3.63 27.14
CA ASN A 95 -2.42 -4.85 26.38
C ASN A 95 -1.25 -4.65 25.40
N TYR A 96 -0.12 -4.24 25.96
CA TYR A 96 1.03 -3.76 25.19
C TYR A 96 1.76 -4.88 24.44
N GLY A 97 2.02 -6.01 25.12
CA GLY A 97 2.74 -7.14 24.54
C GLY A 97 1.99 -7.79 23.36
N GLN A 98 0.68 -8.05 23.52
CA GLN A 98 -0.13 -8.67 22.48
C GLN A 98 -0.24 -7.74 21.26
N THR A 99 -0.43 -6.44 21.49
CA THR A 99 -0.53 -5.45 20.40
C THR A 99 0.77 -5.34 19.61
N ILE A 100 1.92 -5.27 20.30
CA ILE A 100 3.23 -5.25 19.64
C ILE A 100 3.47 -6.53 18.85
N MET A 101 3.15 -7.69 19.42
CA MET A 101 3.27 -8.98 18.73
C MET A 101 2.41 -9.02 17.46
N ARG A 102 1.14 -8.60 17.58
CA ARG A 102 0.19 -8.51 16.46
C ARG A 102 0.69 -7.55 15.37
N CYS A 103 1.24 -6.39 15.75
CA CYS A 103 1.85 -5.47 14.79
C CYS A 103 3.01 -6.14 14.04
N GLY A 104 3.84 -6.91 14.73
CA GLY A 104 4.90 -7.71 14.12
C GLY A 104 4.35 -8.72 13.11
N ASP A 105 3.33 -9.48 13.47
CA ASP A 105 2.67 -10.44 12.59
C ASP A 105 2.02 -9.76 11.37
N GLN A 106 1.37 -8.62 11.56
CA GLN A 106 0.79 -7.83 10.48
C GLN A 106 1.87 -7.36 9.48
N LEU A 107 3.02 -6.85 9.96
CA LEU A 107 4.13 -6.48 9.09
C LEU A 107 4.72 -7.66 8.32
N LEU A 108 4.84 -8.83 8.96
CA LEU A 108 5.33 -10.05 8.31
C LEU A 108 4.36 -10.53 7.22
N LYS A 109 3.05 -10.48 7.48
CA LYS A 109 2.01 -10.82 6.51
C LYS A 109 2.00 -9.85 5.32
N GLU A 110 2.12 -8.55 5.56
CA GLU A 110 2.26 -7.54 4.51
C GLU A 110 3.50 -7.79 3.62
N LEU A 111 4.60 -8.23 4.22
CA LEU A 111 5.80 -8.59 3.48
C LEU A 111 5.60 -9.84 2.64
N GLU A 112 4.91 -10.85 3.15
CA GLU A 112 4.56 -12.03 2.39
C GLU A 112 3.72 -11.66 1.16
N HIS A 113 2.70 -10.80 1.33
CA HIS A 113 1.92 -10.26 0.23
C HIS A 113 2.80 -9.52 -0.80
N LYS A 114 3.73 -8.67 -0.36
CA LYS A 114 4.68 -8.00 -1.25
C LYS A 114 5.60 -8.98 -1.99
N LYS A 115 6.06 -10.05 -1.32
CA LYS A 115 6.89 -11.11 -1.93
C LYS A 115 6.10 -11.87 -3.00
N LYS A 116 4.87 -12.26 -2.69
CA LYS A 116 3.96 -12.94 -3.62
C LYS A 116 3.70 -12.06 -4.85
N LEU A 117 3.35 -10.79 -4.64
CA LEU A 117 3.16 -9.82 -5.74
C LEU A 117 4.41 -9.69 -6.61
N LYS A 118 5.59 -9.54 -6.00
CA LYS A 118 6.85 -9.45 -6.74
C LYS A 118 7.11 -10.71 -7.56
N SER A 119 6.87 -11.89 -7.01
CA SER A 119 7.03 -13.16 -7.72
C SER A 119 6.12 -13.23 -8.93
N LEU A 120 4.83 -12.88 -8.76
CA LEU A 120 3.85 -12.86 -9.85
C LEU A 120 4.21 -11.88 -10.98
N LEU A 121 4.82 -10.74 -10.63
CA LEU A 121 5.21 -9.70 -11.61
C LEU A 121 6.57 -9.94 -12.26
N THR A 122 7.43 -10.79 -11.69
CA THR A 122 8.79 -10.99 -12.19
C THR A 122 8.79 -11.54 -13.62
N TYR A 123 7.97 -12.56 -13.89
CA TYR A 123 7.89 -13.18 -15.21
C TYR A 123 7.25 -12.26 -16.28
N PRO A 124 6.09 -11.61 -16.03
CA PRO A 124 5.55 -10.64 -16.98
C PRO A 124 6.49 -9.46 -17.28
N LEU A 125 7.23 -8.95 -16.30
CA LEU A 125 8.20 -7.87 -16.53
C LEU A 125 9.34 -8.29 -17.46
N LEU A 126 9.84 -9.52 -17.34
CA LEU A 126 10.85 -10.06 -18.23
C LEU A 126 10.31 -10.21 -19.66
N LEU A 127 9.07 -10.69 -19.82
CA LEU A 127 8.39 -10.75 -21.12
C LEU A 127 8.18 -9.37 -21.74
N ILE A 128 7.72 -8.38 -20.96
CA ILE A 128 7.55 -7.00 -21.43
C ILE A 128 8.90 -6.42 -21.87
N LEU A 129 9.97 -6.68 -21.13
CA LEU A 129 11.32 -6.24 -21.51
C LEU A 129 11.76 -6.85 -22.85
N PHE A 130 11.54 -8.16 -23.04
CA PHE A 130 11.81 -8.83 -24.30
C PHE A 130 10.97 -8.26 -25.45
N LEU A 131 9.67 -8.03 -25.20
CA LEU A 131 8.74 -7.48 -26.17
C LEU A 131 9.12 -6.05 -26.57
N LEU A 132 9.52 -5.20 -25.62
CA LEU A 132 10.07 -3.87 -25.90
C LEU A 132 11.34 -3.96 -26.76
N GLY A 133 12.24 -4.91 -26.46
CA GLY A 133 13.41 -5.18 -27.29
C GLY A 133 13.05 -5.55 -28.73
N MET A 134 12.07 -6.44 -28.90
CA MET A 134 11.56 -6.83 -30.22
C MET A 134 10.95 -5.65 -30.98
N LEU A 135 10.16 -4.80 -30.31
CA LEU A 135 9.59 -3.58 -30.90
C LEU A 135 10.67 -2.60 -31.36
N LEU A 136 11.73 -2.40 -30.55
CA LEU A 136 12.85 -1.53 -30.91
C LEU A 136 13.64 -2.11 -32.10
N MET A 137 13.89 -3.42 -32.09
CA MET A 137 14.54 -4.12 -33.21
C MET A 137 13.71 -3.98 -34.48
N MET A 138 12.40 -4.19 -34.40
CA MET A 138 11.49 -4.02 -35.52
C MET A 138 11.54 -2.60 -36.08
N ARG A 139 11.51 -1.58 -35.22
CA ARG A 139 11.56 -0.17 -35.64
C ARG A 139 12.89 0.23 -36.29
N PHE A 140 14.02 -0.17 -35.71
CA PHE A 140 15.34 0.31 -36.15
C PHE A 140 16.00 -0.56 -37.22
N LEU A 141 15.66 -1.85 -37.30
CA LEU A 141 16.26 -2.76 -38.28
C LEU A 141 15.26 -3.14 -39.37
N ILE A 142 14.09 -3.67 -38.99
CA ILE A 142 13.18 -4.29 -39.95
C ILE A 142 12.45 -3.24 -40.78
N LEU A 143 11.87 -2.23 -40.14
CA LEU A 143 11.08 -1.21 -40.81
C LEU A 143 11.88 -0.44 -41.90
N PRO A 144 13.12 0.05 -41.66
CA PRO A 144 13.87 0.73 -42.73
C PRO A 144 14.22 -0.18 -43.90
N HIS A 145 14.55 -1.46 -43.66
CA HIS A 145 14.78 -2.40 -44.76
C HIS A 145 13.52 -2.67 -45.57
N MET A 146 12.36 -2.72 -44.92
CA MET A 146 11.09 -2.82 -45.63
C MET A 146 10.86 -1.56 -46.47
N GLU A 147 11.05 -0.36 -45.92
CA GLU A 147 10.91 0.91 -46.65
C GLU A 147 11.80 0.96 -47.92
N GLU A 148 13.04 0.49 -47.84
CA GLU A 148 13.94 0.39 -49.01
C GLU A 148 13.45 -0.60 -50.06
N LEU A 149 12.97 -1.78 -49.65
CA LEU A 149 12.39 -2.76 -50.56
C LEU A 149 11.12 -2.22 -51.21
N PHE A 150 10.24 -1.58 -50.45
CA PHE A 150 9.01 -0.99 -50.95
C PHE A 150 9.24 0.26 -51.79
N ALA A 151 10.32 1.02 -51.59
CA ALA A 151 10.66 2.14 -52.48
C ALA A 151 10.95 1.70 -53.92
N SER A 152 11.26 0.42 -54.14
CA SER A 152 11.44 -0.17 -55.47
C SER A 152 10.14 -0.61 -56.15
N PHE A 153 9.02 -0.65 -55.41
CA PHE A 153 7.67 -0.93 -55.91
C PHE A 153 6.82 0.35 -55.79
N ASP A 154 6.05 0.76 -56.80
CA ASP A 154 5.23 2.00 -56.75
C ASP A 154 4.06 1.97 -55.72
N THR A 155 4.09 1.05 -54.76
CA THR A 155 3.04 0.76 -53.76
C THR A 155 3.27 1.39 -52.39
N THR A 156 4.25 2.29 -52.26
CA THR A 156 4.69 2.91 -50.98
C THR A 156 3.59 3.57 -50.14
N THR A 157 2.42 3.88 -50.73
CA THR A 157 1.37 4.67 -50.07
C THR A 157 0.43 3.85 -49.17
N GLU A 158 0.23 2.56 -49.44
CA GLU A 158 -0.77 1.76 -48.71
C GLU A 158 -0.28 1.26 -47.33
N ILE A 159 1.03 1.06 -47.15
CA ILE A 159 1.62 0.43 -45.96
C ILE A 159 1.68 1.39 -44.76
N TYR A 160 2.01 2.67 -45.00
CA TYR A 160 2.02 3.71 -43.97
C TYR A 160 0.62 4.16 -43.53
N SER A 161 -0.40 3.89 -44.36
CA SER A 161 -1.81 4.16 -44.04
C SER A 161 -2.37 3.15 -43.03
N ASN A 162 -1.69 2.02 -42.82
CA ASN A 162 -2.15 0.99 -41.90
C ASN A 162 -1.94 1.42 -40.44
N TRP A 163 -3.05 1.57 -39.72
CA TRP A 163 -3.08 1.96 -38.30
C TRP A 163 -2.20 1.09 -37.39
N ILE A 164 -1.97 -0.17 -37.76
CA ILE A 164 -1.14 -1.11 -36.99
C ILE A 164 0.35 -0.72 -37.04
N VAL A 165 0.85 -0.35 -38.23
CA VAL A 165 2.25 0.10 -38.42
C VAL A 165 2.47 1.42 -37.69
N ARG A 166 1.50 2.35 -37.80
CA ARG A 166 1.54 3.64 -37.11
C ARG A 166 1.50 3.46 -35.58
N PHE A 167 0.64 2.58 -35.07
CA PHE A 167 0.58 2.25 -33.65
C PHE A 167 1.93 1.73 -33.15
N ILE A 168 2.59 0.82 -33.88
CA ILE A 168 3.89 0.29 -33.46
C ILE A 168 4.98 1.35 -33.49
N TYR A 169 4.98 2.24 -34.50
CA TYR A 169 5.96 3.33 -34.60
C TYR A 169 5.90 4.29 -33.40
N TYR A 170 4.69 4.70 -32.99
CA TYR A 170 4.48 5.60 -31.85
C TYR A 170 4.37 4.88 -30.50
N SER A 171 4.20 3.55 -30.46
CA SER A 171 3.99 2.78 -29.23
C SER A 171 5.07 3.01 -28.16
N PRO A 172 6.38 3.10 -28.47
CA PRO A 172 7.38 3.32 -27.42
C PRO A 172 7.25 4.72 -26.80
N GLN A 173 6.87 5.73 -27.61
CA GLN A 173 6.70 7.11 -27.17
C GLN A 173 5.40 7.27 -26.36
N ILE A 174 4.32 6.58 -26.74
CA ILE A 174 3.06 6.55 -26.00
C ILE A 174 3.25 5.86 -24.65
N ILE A 175 3.94 4.71 -24.62
CA ILE A 175 4.23 3.99 -23.37
C ILE A 175 5.09 4.86 -22.46
N LEU A 176 6.21 5.40 -22.95
CA LEU A 176 7.08 6.28 -22.15
C LEU A 176 6.39 7.58 -21.72
N GLY A 177 5.60 8.18 -22.61
CA GLY A 177 4.83 9.40 -22.34
C GLY A 177 3.75 9.17 -21.29
N SER A 178 3.01 8.06 -21.38
CA SER A 178 2.03 7.67 -20.36
C SER A 178 2.68 7.41 -19.00
N LEU A 179 3.85 6.75 -18.98
CA LEU A 179 4.61 6.52 -17.75
C LEU A 179 5.07 7.85 -17.12
N CYS A 180 5.54 8.78 -17.94
CA CYS A 180 5.98 10.11 -17.51
C CYS A 180 4.81 10.94 -16.97
N LEU A 181 3.65 10.90 -17.64
CA LEU A 181 2.40 11.53 -17.19
C LEU A 181 1.91 10.96 -15.86
N ILE A 182 2.00 9.64 -15.67
CA ILE A 182 1.66 9.00 -14.39
C ILE A 182 2.61 9.49 -13.29
N ILE A 183 3.92 9.55 -13.55
CA ILE A 183 4.91 10.03 -12.56
C ILE A 183 4.64 11.49 -12.20
N LEU A 184 4.42 12.36 -13.19
CA LEU A 184 4.08 13.78 -12.98
C LEU A 184 2.74 13.94 -12.25
N GLY A 185 1.75 13.11 -12.59
CA GLY A 185 0.46 13.08 -11.91
C GLY A 185 0.60 12.72 -10.45
N VAL A 186 1.38 11.67 -10.12
CA VAL A 186 1.68 11.27 -8.74
C VAL A 186 2.41 12.39 -7.99
N PHE A 187 3.39 13.05 -8.62
CA PHE A 187 4.15 14.14 -7.99
C PHE A 187 3.29 15.38 -7.74
N GLY A 188 2.42 15.74 -8.71
CA GLY A 188 1.45 16.82 -8.58
C GLY A 188 0.42 16.54 -7.48
N LEU A 189 -0.03 15.29 -7.38
CA LEU A 189 -0.92 14.83 -6.31
C LEU A 189 -0.27 14.97 -4.95
N GLN A 190 0.97 14.51 -4.79
CA GLN A 190 1.72 14.61 -3.53
C GLN A 190 1.87 16.06 -3.06
N ASN A 191 2.13 17.00 -3.97
CA ASN A 191 2.24 18.42 -3.63
C ASN A 191 0.91 19.05 -3.23
N LYS A 192 -0.21 18.60 -3.81
CA LYS A 192 -1.55 19.06 -3.42
C LYS A 192 -1.97 18.50 -2.05
N LEU A 193 -1.69 17.22 -1.81
CA LEU A 193 -2.03 16.51 -0.57
C LEU A 193 -1.19 16.97 0.63
N LYS A 194 0.03 17.48 0.41
CA LYS A 194 0.87 18.08 1.47
C LYS A 194 0.33 19.41 2.01
N LYS A 195 -0.59 20.08 1.29
CA LYS A 195 -1.13 21.38 1.68
C LYS A 195 -2.45 21.29 2.45
N GLY A 196 -3.17 20.16 2.36
CA GLY A 196 -4.46 19.94 3.02
C GLY A 196 -4.34 19.24 4.37
N THR A 197 -5.50 18.97 4.99
CA THR A 197 -5.57 18.10 6.18
C THR A 197 -5.28 16.64 5.80
N VAL A 198 -4.88 15.83 6.78
CA VAL A 198 -4.65 14.39 6.52
C VAL A 198 -5.96 13.73 6.09
N ILE A 199 -7.08 14.14 6.68
CA ILE A 199 -8.43 13.68 6.33
C ILE A 199 -8.79 14.01 4.87
N GLU A 200 -8.57 15.25 4.41
CA GLU A 200 -8.80 15.64 3.02
C GLU A 200 -7.98 14.78 2.06
N GLY A 201 -6.73 14.51 2.43
CA GLY A 201 -5.85 13.69 1.62
C GLY A 201 -6.35 12.25 1.47
N ILE A 202 -6.80 11.65 2.57
CA ILE A 202 -7.40 10.31 2.56
C ILE A 202 -8.71 10.31 1.77
N THR A 203 -9.56 11.32 1.96
CA THR A 203 -10.85 11.47 1.26
C THR A 203 -10.67 11.45 -0.26
N PHE A 204 -9.63 12.13 -0.76
CA PHE A 204 -9.31 12.15 -2.19
C PHE A 204 -9.08 10.73 -2.75
N PHE A 205 -8.34 9.89 -2.01
CA PHE A 205 -8.08 8.51 -2.41
C PHE A 205 -9.30 7.60 -2.20
N ILE A 206 -10.11 7.87 -1.18
CA ILE A 206 -11.35 7.12 -0.93
C ILE A 206 -12.36 7.31 -2.06
N ASN A 207 -12.44 8.50 -2.63
CA ASN A 207 -13.37 8.78 -3.72
C ASN A 207 -12.95 8.14 -5.07
N GLN A 208 -11.83 7.43 -5.12
CA GLN A 208 -11.41 6.72 -6.33
C GLN A 208 -12.11 5.37 -6.44
N PRO A 209 -12.69 5.02 -7.61
CA PRO A 209 -13.57 3.84 -7.76
C PRO A 209 -12.89 2.50 -7.45
N PHE A 210 -11.57 2.41 -7.62
CA PHE A 210 -10.81 1.17 -7.38
C PHE A 210 -10.17 1.10 -5.99
N LEU A 211 -9.80 2.25 -5.39
CA LEU A 211 -9.10 2.31 -4.11
C LEU A 211 -10.03 2.60 -2.92
N GLY A 212 -11.22 3.13 -3.19
CA GLY A 212 -12.14 3.60 -2.16
C GLY A 212 -12.55 2.53 -1.18
N SER A 213 -13.13 1.46 -1.70
CA SER A 213 -13.60 0.33 -0.88
C SER A 213 -12.46 -0.30 -0.08
N TYR A 214 -11.26 -0.40 -0.66
CA TYR A 214 -10.07 -0.93 0.01
C TYR A 214 -9.62 -0.05 1.19
N LEU A 215 -9.57 1.27 0.97
CA LEU A 215 -9.18 2.22 2.01
C LEU A 215 -10.21 2.31 3.12
N LYS A 216 -11.50 2.19 2.79
CA LYS A 216 -12.57 2.13 3.79
C LYS A 216 -12.44 0.89 4.67
N ASP A 217 -12.22 -0.29 4.11
CA ASP A 217 -11.96 -1.51 4.92
C ASP A 217 -10.75 -1.33 5.83
N TYR A 218 -9.67 -0.76 5.28
CA TYR A 218 -8.42 -0.56 6.01
C TYR A 218 -8.60 0.37 7.22
N TRP A 219 -9.23 1.53 7.02
CA TRP A 219 -9.44 2.49 8.11
C TRP A 219 -10.52 2.05 9.08
N THR A 220 -11.59 1.44 8.58
CA THR A 220 -12.65 0.86 9.43
C THR A 220 -12.05 -0.22 10.34
N SER A 221 -11.32 -1.18 9.77
CA SER A 221 -10.63 -2.22 10.55
C SER A 221 -9.70 -1.63 11.60
N PHE A 222 -8.89 -0.63 11.24
CA PHE A 222 -7.99 0.03 12.18
C PHE A 222 -8.73 0.72 13.34
N PHE A 223 -9.65 1.65 13.06
CA PHE A 223 -10.30 2.43 14.11
C PHE A 223 -11.21 1.56 14.98
N PHE A 224 -12.00 0.65 14.37
CA PHE A 224 -12.91 -0.20 15.13
C PHE A 224 -12.16 -1.21 15.98
N GLN A 225 -10.99 -1.70 15.52
CA GLN A 225 -10.15 -2.55 16.32
C GLN A 225 -9.62 -1.82 17.57
N GLU A 226 -9.09 -0.60 17.40
CA GLU A 226 -8.48 0.13 18.52
C GLU A 226 -9.54 0.69 19.48
N TRP A 227 -10.66 1.21 18.98
CA TRP A 227 -11.79 1.62 19.81
C TRP A 227 -12.43 0.41 20.52
N GLY A 228 -12.60 -0.70 19.80
CA GLY A 228 -13.13 -1.94 20.37
C GLY A 228 -12.29 -2.45 21.55
N GLU A 229 -10.95 -2.44 21.43
CA GLU A 229 -10.04 -2.82 22.52
C GLU A 229 -10.06 -1.81 23.68
N LEU A 230 -10.08 -0.50 23.40
CA LEU A 230 -10.23 0.52 24.45
C LEU A 230 -11.51 0.29 25.27
N LEU A 231 -12.64 0.13 24.58
CA LEU A 231 -13.94 -0.11 25.21
C LEU A 231 -13.96 -1.44 25.98
N LYS A 232 -13.30 -2.49 25.44
CA LYS A 232 -13.20 -3.80 26.11
C LYS A 232 -12.47 -3.71 27.44
N ASN A 233 -11.48 -2.83 27.53
CA ASN A 233 -10.68 -2.59 28.74
C ASN A 233 -11.31 -1.54 29.66
N GLY A 234 -12.58 -1.18 29.44
CA GLY A 234 -13.36 -0.33 30.35
C GLY A 234 -13.29 1.16 30.05
N CYS A 235 -12.60 1.59 28.99
CA CYS A 235 -12.66 2.99 28.55
C CYS A 235 -14.04 3.29 27.96
N SER A 236 -14.53 4.50 28.19
CA SER A 236 -15.66 5.08 27.45
C SER A 236 -15.23 5.54 26.05
N PHE A 237 -16.20 5.72 25.15
CA PHE A 237 -15.91 6.24 23.81
C PHE A 237 -15.38 7.68 23.86
N GLN A 238 -15.84 8.48 24.83
CA GLN A 238 -15.34 9.82 25.09
C GLN A 238 -13.87 9.81 25.52
N GLU A 239 -13.47 8.87 26.38
CA GLU A 239 -12.06 8.69 26.76
C GLU A 239 -11.20 8.28 25.56
N ALA A 240 -11.72 7.42 24.68
CA ALA A 240 -11.04 7.04 23.44
C ALA A 240 -10.77 8.27 22.54
N ILE A 241 -11.74 9.18 22.41
CA ILE A 241 -11.56 10.44 21.67
C ILE A 241 -10.53 11.34 22.35
N LEU A 242 -10.57 11.47 23.67
CA LEU A 242 -9.57 12.27 24.41
C LEU A 242 -8.16 11.71 24.21
N ILE A 243 -7.99 10.39 24.19
CA ILE A 243 -6.72 9.72 23.88
C ILE A 243 -6.25 10.09 22.47
N MET A 244 -7.13 10.07 21.47
CA MET A 244 -6.76 10.43 20.09
C MET A 244 -6.29 11.87 19.93
N ARG A 245 -6.76 12.78 20.78
CA ARG A 245 -6.44 14.22 20.76
C ARG A 245 -5.18 14.60 21.55
N LYS A 246 -4.62 13.69 22.36
CA LYS A 246 -3.43 13.97 23.18
C LYS A 246 -2.20 14.20 22.31
N GLU A 247 -1.28 15.02 22.84
CA GLU A 247 0.06 15.18 22.28
C GLU A 247 0.78 13.82 22.22
N GLY A 248 1.42 13.55 21.08
CA GLY A 248 2.08 12.26 20.79
C GLY A 248 1.22 11.25 20.02
N ALA A 249 -0.07 11.53 19.79
CA ALA A 249 -0.88 10.79 18.81
C ALA A 249 -0.52 11.23 17.38
N SER A 250 -0.73 10.36 16.39
CA SER A 250 -0.51 10.74 14.98
C SER A 250 -1.47 11.85 14.53
N LYS A 251 -1.07 12.66 13.56
CA LYS A 251 -1.90 13.76 13.05
C LYS A 251 -3.29 13.32 12.59
N LEU A 252 -3.40 12.12 12.00
CA LEU A 252 -4.69 11.53 11.63
C LEU A 252 -5.59 11.29 12.84
N LEU A 253 -5.04 10.75 13.93
CA LEU A 253 -5.81 10.51 15.15
C LEU A 253 -6.31 11.82 15.75
N GLN A 254 -5.45 12.84 15.80
CA GLN A 254 -5.81 14.16 16.34
C GLN A 254 -6.95 14.79 15.52
N GLU A 255 -6.79 14.89 14.20
CA GLU A 255 -7.83 15.44 13.31
C GLU A 255 -9.16 14.66 13.42
N THR A 256 -9.08 13.32 13.51
CA THR A 256 -10.28 12.48 13.66
C THR A 256 -10.94 12.67 15.02
N GLY A 257 -10.14 12.76 16.09
CA GLY A 257 -10.61 12.96 17.45
C GLY A 257 -11.23 14.33 17.64
N ASP A 258 -10.66 15.37 17.04
CA ASP A 258 -11.22 16.73 17.08
C ASP A 258 -12.60 16.79 16.39
N LEU A 259 -12.74 16.20 15.21
CA LEU A 259 -14.04 16.12 14.51
C LEU A 259 -15.09 15.37 15.33
N LEU A 260 -14.73 14.20 15.88
CA LEU A 260 -15.66 13.43 16.72
C LEU A 260 -16.04 14.18 18.00
N SER A 261 -15.07 14.84 18.65
CA SER A 261 -15.30 15.64 19.85
C SER A 261 -16.27 16.78 19.58
N GLU A 262 -16.14 17.47 18.44
CA GLU A 262 -17.04 18.54 18.05
C GLU A 262 -18.48 18.02 17.86
N GLN A 263 -18.67 16.90 17.15
CA GLN A 263 -20.00 16.34 16.93
C GLN A 263 -20.67 15.89 18.24
N MET A 264 -19.92 15.27 19.16
CA MET A 264 -20.47 14.85 20.44
C MET A 264 -20.79 16.03 21.37
N GLN A 265 -20.03 17.13 21.29
CA GLN A 265 -20.37 18.37 22.02
C GLN A 265 -21.68 19.00 21.53
N LEU A 266 -22.06 18.76 20.27
CA LEU A 266 -23.35 19.15 19.71
C LEU A 266 -24.51 18.21 20.12
N GLY A 267 -24.24 17.21 20.96
CA GLY A 267 -25.23 16.25 21.45
C GLY A 267 -25.55 15.11 20.47
N LYS A 268 -24.75 14.93 19.42
CA LYS A 268 -24.93 13.81 18.48
C LYS A 268 -24.50 12.49 19.10
N SER A 269 -25.19 11.42 18.72
CA SER A 269 -24.82 10.04 19.06
C SER A 269 -23.48 9.64 18.44
N ILE A 270 -22.92 8.51 18.90
CA ILE A 270 -21.69 7.96 18.34
C ILE A 270 -21.89 7.63 16.85
N SER A 271 -23.00 6.98 16.50
CA SER A 271 -23.32 6.64 15.12
C SER A 271 -23.45 7.86 14.21
N GLU A 272 -24.08 8.94 14.67
CA GLU A 272 -24.22 10.18 13.89
C GLU A 272 -22.88 10.90 13.72
N SER A 273 -22.01 10.83 14.73
CA SER A 273 -20.69 11.46 14.68
C SER A 273 -19.80 10.81 13.62
N LEU A 274 -19.92 9.49 13.42
CA LEU A 274 -19.15 8.74 12.41
C LEU A 274 -19.53 9.08 10.97
N ILE A 275 -20.75 9.58 10.73
CA ILE A 275 -21.20 9.99 9.37
C ILE A 275 -20.34 11.12 8.81
N THR A 276 -19.77 11.96 9.68
CA THR A 276 -18.91 13.08 9.24
C THR A 276 -17.55 12.62 8.73
N LEU A 277 -17.16 11.37 9.01
CA LEU A 277 -15.87 10.81 8.64
C LEU A 277 -15.98 10.00 7.33
N PRO A 278 -15.20 10.35 6.29
CA PRO A 278 -15.30 9.70 4.97
C PRO A 278 -14.69 8.28 4.94
N PHE A 279 -14.09 7.85 6.06
CA PHE A 279 -13.31 6.62 6.17
C PHE A 279 -14.17 5.36 6.31
N PHE A 280 -15.41 5.52 6.75
CA PHE A 280 -16.25 4.39 7.12
C PHE A 280 -17.20 3.99 6.00
N HIS A 281 -17.55 2.70 6.00
CA HIS A 281 -18.69 2.21 5.23
C HIS A 281 -20.00 2.61 5.92
N GLU A 282 -21.08 2.69 5.15
CA GLU A 282 -22.41 3.00 5.70
C GLU A 282 -22.85 1.94 6.73
N GLU A 283 -22.44 0.68 6.50
CA GLU A 283 -22.66 -0.45 7.40
C GLU A 283 -22.03 -0.24 8.78
N ALA A 284 -20.92 0.52 8.87
CA ALA A 284 -20.24 0.82 10.12
C ALA A 284 -21.16 1.60 11.08
N ILE A 285 -22.03 2.45 10.55
CA ILE A 285 -23.03 3.20 11.32
C ILE A 285 -24.03 2.22 11.94
N ILE A 286 -24.49 1.23 11.16
CA ILE A 286 -25.44 0.20 11.61
C ILE A 286 -24.85 -0.62 12.76
N VAL A 287 -23.59 -1.05 12.62
CA VAL A 287 -22.85 -1.80 13.64
C VAL A 287 -22.77 -1.01 14.95
N VAL A 288 -22.47 0.28 14.86
CA VAL A 288 -22.34 1.17 16.03
C VAL A 288 -23.70 1.42 16.67
N THR A 289 -24.74 1.74 15.90
CA THR A 289 -26.09 1.94 16.43
C THR A 289 -26.61 0.68 17.13
N HIS A 290 -26.40 -0.49 16.53
CA HIS A 290 -26.79 -1.77 17.12
C HIS A 290 -26.00 -2.05 18.41
N GLY A 291 -24.68 -1.91 18.37
CA GLY A 291 -23.81 -2.12 19.53
C GLY A 291 -24.09 -1.16 20.69
N GLU A 292 -24.41 0.11 20.39
CA GLU A 292 -24.81 1.10 21.38
C GLU A 292 -26.13 0.72 22.05
N SER A 293 -27.15 0.33 21.25
CA SER A 293 -28.47 -0.06 21.78
C SER A 293 -28.45 -1.29 22.70
N LEU A 294 -27.51 -2.22 22.46
CA LEU A 294 -27.36 -3.45 23.25
C LEU A 294 -26.31 -3.33 24.36
N GLY A 295 -25.62 -2.19 24.48
CA GLY A 295 -24.48 -2.04 25.40
C GLY A 295 -23.29 -2.95 25.08
N LYS A 296 -23.17 -3.40 23.82
CA LYS A 296 -22.13 -4.33 23.32
C LYS A 296 -21.20 -3.70 22.28
N LEU A 297 -21.08 -2.39 22.29
CA LEU A 297 -20.33 -1.62 21.29
C LEU A 297 -18.91 -2.13 21.06
N SER A 298 -18.18 -2.46 22.13
CA SER A 298 -16.83 -3.07 22.03
C SER A 298 -16.83 -4.35 21.18
N THR A 299 -17.74 -5.27 21.47
CA THR A 299 -17.79 -6.58 20.80
C THR A 299 -18.17 -6.41 19.32
N GLU A 300 -19.18 -5.60 19.03
CA GLU A 300 -19.63 -5.32 17.66
C GLU A 300 -18.52 -4.65 16.82
N MET A 301 -17.80 -3.68 17.41
CA MET A 301 -16.67 -3.03 16.75
C MET A 301 -15.54 -4.03 16.44
N LEU A 302 -15.15 -4.88 17.39
CA LEU A 302 -14.11 -5.88 17.19
C LEU A 302 -14.49 -6.92 16.12
N VAL A 303 -15.74 -7.38 16.13
CA VAL A 303 -16.25 -8.33 15.12
C VAL A 303 -16.23 -7.70 13.73
N TYR A 304 -16.70 -6.46 13.60
CA TYR A 304 -16.69 -5.78 12.31
C TYR A 304 -15.29 -5.40 11.84
N ALA A 305 -14.37 -5.07 12.77
CA ALA A 305 -12.97 -4.83 12.45
C ALA A 305 -12.29 -6.07 11.84
N ALA A 306 -12.55 -7.25 12.41
CA ALA A 306 -12.08 -8.53 11.88
C ALA A 306 -12.70 -8.87 10.53
N TYR A 307 -13.99 -8.57 10.34
CA TYR A 307 -14.67 -8.70 9.04
C TYR A 307 -13.99 -7.83 7.96
N CYS A 308 -13.75 -6.54 8.25
CA CYS A 308 -13.07 -5.65 7.33
C CYS A 308 -11.61 -6.08 7.05
N GLU A 309 -10.88 -6.59 8.04
CA GLU A 309 -9.52 -7.13 7.82
C GLU A 309 -9.53 -8.35 6.89
N ASN A 310 -10.54 -9.21 7.02
CA ASN A 310 -10.72 -10.36 6.14
C ASN A 310 -11.08 -9.91 4.72
N GLU A 311 -12.01 -8.95 4.57
CA GLU A 311 -12.35 -8.39 3.25
C GLU A 311 -11.17 -7.69 2.58
N LEU A 312 -10.34 -6.99 3.35
CA LEU A 312 -9.09 -6.41 2.88
C LEU A 312 -8.16 -7.50 2.32
N THR A 313 -7.97 -8.58 3.08
CA THR A 313 -7.15 -9.73 2.67
C THR A 313 -7.70 -10.37 1.38
N ASN A 314 -9.02 -10.62 1.33
CA ASN A 314 -9.71 -11.18 0.17
C ASN A 314 -9.55 -10.30 -1.08
N LYS A 315 -9.66 -8.98 -0.93
CA LYS A 315 -9.47 -8.02 -2.03
C LYS A 315 -8.03 -8.05 -2.55
N ILE A 316 -7.03 -8.12 -1.66
CA ILE A 316 -5.62 -8.26 -2.05
C ILE A 316 -5.41 -9.54 -2.87
N GLU A 317 -5.96 -10.66 -2.44
CA GLU A 317 -5.82 -11.95 -3.13
C GLU A 317 -6.55 -11.98 -4.48
N LYS A 318 -7.75 -11.40 -4.56
CA LYS A 318 -8.49 -11.22 -5.82
C LYS A 318 -7.73 -10.33 -6.81
N LEU A 319 -7.10 -9.26 -6.33
CA LEU A 319 -6.25 -8.41 -7.17
C LEU A 319 -5.02 -9.18 -7.68
N MET A 320 -4.35 -9.94 -6.80
CA MET A 320 -3.20 -10.77 -7.16
C MET A 320 -3.55 -11.86 -8.18
N SER A 321 -4.74 -12.45 -8.13
CA SER A 321 -5.16 -13.48 -9.10
C SER A 321 -5.56 -12.89 -10.45
N LYS A 322 -6.15 -11.69 -10.48
CA LYS A 322 -6.55 -11.01 -11.73
C LYS A 322 -5.39 -10.36 -12.48
N ILE A 323 -4.35 -9.93 -11.78
CA ILE A 323 -3.24 -9.17 -12.40
C ILE A 323 -2.51 -10.01 -13.48
N GLN A 324 -2.32 -11.31 -13.24
CA GLN A 324 -1.54 -12.17 -14.12
C GLN A 324 -2.24 -12.45 -15.46
N PRO A 325 -3.51 -12.89 -15.51
CA PRO A 325 -4.24 -13.07 -16.77
C PRO A 325 -4.32 -11.79 -17.60
N VAL A 326 -4.55 -10.63 -16.97
CA VAL A 326 -4.65 -9.34 -17.67
C VAL A 326 -3.33 -9.00 -18.35
N ILE A 327 -2.19 -9.18 -17.65
CA ILE A 327 -0.89 -8.90 -18.25
C ILE A 327 -0.59 -9.87 -19.40
N PHE A 328 -0.92 -11.15 -19.28
CA PHE A 328 -0.71 -12.12 -20.37
C PHE A 328 -1.60 -11.87 -21.58
N ALA A 329 -2.87 -11.51 -21.37
CA ALA A 329 -3.76 -11.12 -22.46
C ALA A 329 -3.19 -9.89 -23.22
N PHE A 330 -2.68 -8.91 -22.47
CA PHE A 330 -2.03 -7.74 -23.06
C PHE A 330 -0.77 -8.11 -23.85
N ILE A 331 0.10 -8.96 -23.30
CA ILE A 331 1.30 -9.45 -24.00
C ILE A 331 0.93 -10.22 -25.27
N ALA A 332 -0.05 -11.12 -25.22
CA ALA A 332 -0.50 -11.89 -26.37
C ALA A 332 -1.01 -10.97 -27.49
N LEU A 333 -1.83 -9.97 -27.14
CA LEU A 333 -2.31 -8.98 -28.09
C LEU A 333 -1.16 -8.19 -28.74
N MET A 334 -0.14 -7.83 -27.96
CA MET A 334 1.05 -7.14 -28.47
C MET A 334 1.85 -8.03 -29.42
N ILE A 335 2.04 -9.31 -29.12
CA ILE A 335 2.73 -10.27 -30.01
C ILE A 335 1.98 -10.43 -31.33
N ILE A 336 0.65 -10.59 -31.29
CA ILE A 336 -0.19 -10.68 -32.50
C ILE A 336 -0.05 -9.41 -33.34
N SER A 337 -0.05 -8.24 -32.69
CA SER A 337 0.12 -6.94 -33.38
C SER A 337 1.48 -6.85 -34.07
N ILE A 338 2.56 -7.29 -33.41
CA ILE A 338 3.90 -7.33 -34.01
C ILE A 338 3.92 -8.28 -35.20
N TYR A 339 3.39 -9.50 -35.05
CA TYR A 339 3.34 -10.48 -36.13
C TYR A 339 2.54 -9.96 -37.34
N ALA A 340 1.36 -9.38 -37.11
CA ALA A 340 0.54 -8.78 -38.16
C ALA A 340 1.28 -7.66 -38.89
N SER A 341 2.01 -6.80 -38.17
CA SER A 341 2.80 -5.75 -38.78
C SER A 341 3.95 -6.24 -39.65
N LEU A 342 4.46 -7.46 -39.40
CA LEU A 342 5.50 -8.07 -40.23
C LEU A 342 4.91 -8.78 -41.45
N MET A 343 3.78 -9.48 -41.29
CA MET A 343 3.20 -10.31 -42.36
C MET A 343 2.34 -9.51 -43.35
N LEU A 344 1.61 -8.49 -42.90
CA LEU A 344 0.74 -7.70 -43.77
C LEU A 344 1.49 -7.09 -44.98
N PRO A 345 2.67 -6.45 -44.81
CA PRO A 345 3.43 -5.93 -45.94
C PRO A 345 3.90 -7.04 -46.90
N ILE A 346 4.29 -8.22 -46.37
CA ILE A 346 4.75 -9.35 -47.20
C ILE A 346 3.59 -9.88 -48.07
N PHE A 347 2.38 -9.99 -47.52
CA PHE A 347 1.23 -10.41 -48.32
C PHE A 347 0.85 -9.41 -49.41
N SER A 348 0.95 -8.10 -49.13
CA SER A 348 0.72 -7.09 -50.18
C SER A 348 1.74 -7.17 -51.33
N LEU A 349 2.97 -7.62 -51.07
CA LEU A 349 3.95 -7.88 -52.14
C LEU A 349 3.58 -9.10 -52.97
N MET A 350 3.04 -10.16 -52.35
CA MET A 350 2.64 -11.37 -53.06
C MET A 350 1.38 -11.19 -53.92
N GLU A 351 0.45 -10.31 -53.52
CA GLU A 351 -0.76 -10.00 -54.31
C GLU A 351 -0.50 -8.99 -55.44
N GLY A 352 0.58 -8.19 -55.34
CA GLY A 352 0.98 -7.20 -56.35
C GLY A 352 1.88 -7.74 -57.47
N ILE A 353 2.21 -9.03 -57.43
CA ILE A 353 2.92 -9.81 -58.48
C ILE A 353 1.89 -10.74 -59.10
#